data_AF-A0A963TC49-F1
#
_entry.id   AF-A0A963TC49-F1
#
_cell.length_a   1.000
_cell.length_b   1.000
_cell.length_c   1.000
_cell.angle_alpha   90.00
_cell.angle_beta   90.00
_cell.angle_gamma   90.00
#
_symmetry.space_group_name_H-M   'P 1'
#
loop_
_entity.id
_entity.type
_entity.pdbx_description
1 polymer ?
#
loop_
_entity_poly.entity_id
_entity_poly.type
_entity_poly.pdbx_seq_one_letter_code
_entity_poly.pdbx_strand_id
1 'polypeptide(L)'
;MAGLPNATASPVTGAAPSSVVDVDAGASVVGLPAGLDLGGAEYTRAGANLVIADDAGHTVVLRGFFELADPPTLTTADGMTVAGTLATRLAGPQAPGMVAQ
;
A
#
# COMPACT_ATOMS: atom_id res chain seq x y z
N MET A 1 9.95 7.34 48.64
CA MET A 1 9.83 8.49 47.71
C MET A 1 10.02 7.92 46.31
N ALA A 2 8.92 7.49 45.68
CA ALA A 2 8.41 8.00 44.40
C ALA A 2 9.40 7.74 43.25
N GLY A 3 9.22 6.74 42.40
CA GLY A 3 8.23 6.67 41.30
C GLY A 3 9.05 6.38 40.02
N LEU A 4 8.65 5.65 38.99
CA LEU A 4 7.41 5.08 38.47
C LEU A 4 7.79 3.78 37.73
N PRO A 5 6.90 2.78 37.62
CA PRO A 5 7.10 1.66 36.69
C PRO A 5 7.04 2.21 35.26
N ASN A 6 8.06 1.95 34.44
CA ASN A 6 8.01 2.30 33.03
C ASN A 6 6.88 1.50 32.36
N ALA A 7 5.81 2.21 32.04
CA ALA A 7 4.64 1.66 31.39
C ALA A 7 4.97 1.28 29.95
N THR A 8 4.55 0.08 29.58
CA THR A 8 3.88 -0.21 28.31
C THR A 8 4.49 0.40 27.05
N ALA A 9 5.36 -0.35 26.38
CA ALA A 9 5.14 -0.57 24.97
C ALA A 9 4.81 -2.07 24.81
N SER A 10 3.52 -2.39 24.87
CA SER A 10 3.04 -3.63 24.27
C SER A 10 3.61 -3.69 22.85
N PRO A 11 4.26 -4.78 22.40
CA PRO A 11 4.43 -4.95 20.96
C PRO A 11 3.01 -4.93 20.41
N VAL A 12 2.64 -3.86 19.71
CA VAL A 12 1.31 -3.75 19.12
C VAL A 12 1.11 -4.99 18.26
N THR A 13 0.18 -5.82 18.72
CA THR A 13 -0.20 -7.08 18.13
C THR A 13 -0.64 -6.85 16.68
N GLY A 14 -0.03 -7.58 15.74
CA GLY A 14 -0.54 -7.70 14.37
C GLY A 14 0.11 -6.78 13.34
N ALA A 15 1.44 -6.75 13.23
CA ALA A 15 2.04 -6.37 11.95
C ALA A 15 1.88 -7.54 10.98
N ALA A 16 0.80 -7.57 10.20
CA ALA A 16 0.79 -8.36 8.96
C ALA A 16 2.08 -8.02 8.17
N PRO A 17 2.71 -8.97 7.45
CA PRO A 17 3.97 -8.72 6.74
C PRO A 17 3.75 -7.69 5.63
N SER A 18 3.81 -6.41 5.98
CA SER A 18 3.66 -5.30 5.06
C SER A 18 4.97 -5.10 4.31
N SER A 19 4.98 -5.36 3.01
CA SER A 19 6.14 -5.09 2.17
C SER A 19 6.15 -3.62 1.76
N VAL A 20 7.29 -2.95 1.93
CA VAL A 20 7.44 -1.55 1.53
C VAL A 20 8.23 -1.50 0.23
N VAL A 21 7.73 -0.77 -0.74
CA VAL A 21 8.36 -0.55 -2.04
C VAL A 21 8.55 0.96 -2.21
N ASP A 22 9.78 1.39 -2.39
CA ASP A 22 10.07 2.79 -2.70
C ASP A 22 9.82 3.05 -4.19
N VAL A 23 8.99 4.06 -4.49
CA VAL A 23 8.69 4.45 -5.87
C VAL A 23 9.67 5.51 -6.30
N ASP A 24 10.55 5.15 -7.24
CA ASP A 24 11.53 6.08 -7.77
C ASP A 24 10.87 7.07 -8.74
N ALA A 25 11.20 8.37 -8.59
CA ALA A 25 10.61 9.45 -9.38
C ALA A 25 10.84 9.31 -10.91
N GLY A 26 11.85 8.53 -11.31
CA GLY A 26 12.16 8.23 -12.71
C GLY A 26 11.72 6.86 -13.20
N ALA A 27 11.10 6.02 -12.36
CA ALA A 27 10.65 4.71 -12.76
C ALA A 27 9.40 4.83 -13.64
N SER A 28 9.38 4.17 -14.79
CA SER A 28 8.14 4.01 -15.58
C SER A 28 7.30 2.81 -15.10
N VAL A 29 7.96 1.84 -14.45
CA VAL A 29 7.36 0.61 -13.94
C VAL A 29 7.90 0.30 -12.55
N VAL A 30 7.01 -0.05 -11.62
CA VAL A 30 7.34 -0.48 -10.25
C VAL A 30 6.94 -1.94 -10.08
N GLY A 31 7.91 -2.78 -9.74
CA GLY A 31 7.69 -4.19 -9.44
C GLY A 31 7.17 -4.39 -8.02
N LEU A 32 6.01 -5.02 -7.90
CA LEU A 32 5.41 -5.44 -6.64
C LEU A 32 5.78 -6.89 -6.33
N PRO A 33 5.81 -7.27 -5.03
CA PRO A 33 6.08 -8.63 -4.62
C PRO A 33 5.08 -9.63 -5.25
N ALA A 34 5.55 -10.86 -5.44
CA ALA A 34 4.74 -11.96 -5.95
C ALA A 34 3.60 -12.31 -4.98
N GLY A 35 2.47 -12.76 -5.52
CA GLY A 35 1.32 -13.20 -4.72
C GLY A 35 0.35 -12.09 -4.31
N LEU A 36 0.61 -10.83 -4.68
CA LEU A 36 -0.36 -9.75 -4.56
C LEU A 36 -1.31 -9.77 -5.76
N ASP A 37 -2.60 -9.95 -5.52
CA ASP A 37 -3.61 -9.86 -6.59
C ASP A 37 -4.06 -8.42 -6.81
N LEU A 38 -3.54 -7.75 -7.85
CA LEU A 38 -3.91 -6.36 -8.14
C LEU A 38 -5.34 -6.19 -8.67
N GLY A 39 -5.97 -7.25 -9.18
CA GLY A 39 -7.31 -7.19 -9.75
C GLY A 39 -8.40 -7.12 -8.68
N GLY A 40 -8.22 -7.85 -7.58
CA GLY A 40 -9.11 -7.89 -6.43
C GLY A 40 -8.62 -7.14 -5.19
N ALA A 41 -7.40 -6.58 -5.21
CA ALA A 41 -6.88 -5.84 -4.07
C ALA A 41 -7.62 -4.53 -3.81
N GLU A 42 -7.61 -4.16 -2.53
CA GLU A 42 -8.05 -2.88 -2.03
C GLU A 42 -6.91 -1.88 -2.08
N TYR A 43 -7.15 -0.75 -2.73
CA TYR A 43 -6.19 0.33 -2.87
C TYR A 43 -6.58 1.44 -1.91
N THR A 44 -5.66 1.86 -1.06
CA THR A 44 -5.89 2.88 -0.05
C THR A 44 -4.80 3.94 -0.12
N ARG A 45 -5.20 5.21 -0.13
CA ARG A 45 -4.26 6.32 -0.03
C ARG A 45 -3.90 6.63 1.42
N ALA A 46 -2.62 6.50 1.76
CA ALA A 46 -2.05 6.86 3.06
C ALA A 46 -1.13 8.08 2.91
N GLY A 47 -1.72 9.28 2.84
CA GLY A 47 -0.98 10.54 2.63
C GLY A 47 -0.35 10.61 1.24
N ALA A 48 0.97 10.56 1.20
CA ALA A 48 1.79 10.50 -0.02
C ALA A 48 1.97 9.06 -0.57
N ASN A 49 1.62 8.05 0.23
CA ASN A 49 1.88 6.65 -0.07
C ASN A 49 0.62 5.95 -0.58
N LEU A 50 0.80 4.95 -1.43
CA LEU A 50 -0.25 4.04 -1.84
C LEU A 50 -0.12 2.73 -1.05
N VAL A 51 -1.19 2.30 -0.41
CA VAL A 51 -1.27 1.01 0.28
C VAL A 51 -2.17 0.11 -0.55
N ILE A 52 -1.71 -1.11 -0.82
CA ILE A 52 -2.45 -2.13 -1.57
C ILE A 52 -2.57 -3.34 -0.66
N ALA A 53 -3.79 -3.77 -0.37
CA ALA A 53 -4.05 -4.94 0.47
C ALA A 53 -4.96 -5.90 -0.28
N ASP A 54 -4.59 -7.18 -0.38
CA ASP A 54 -5.45 -8.20 -0.99
C ASP A 54 -6.26 -8.96 0.08
N ASP A 55 -7.26 -9.73 -0.36
CA ASP A 55 -8.08 -10.58 0.52
C ASP A 55 -7.27 -11.72 1.16
N ALA A 56 -6.11 -12.08 0.57
CA ALA A 56 -5.19 -13.05 1.15
C ALA A 56 -4.40 -12.51 2.36
N GLY A 57 -4.48 -11.20 2.65
CA GLY A 57 -3.81 -10.54 3.77
C GLY A 57 -2.38 -10.07 3.47
N HIS A 58 -1.97 -10.06 2.21
CA HIS A 58 -0.77 -9.38 1.76
C HIS A 58 -1.02 -7.88 1.74
N THR A 59 -0.06 -7.11 2.25
CA THR A 59 -0.12 -5.65 2.22
C THR A 59 1.17 -5.10 1.65
N VAL A 60 1.06 -4.19 0.69
CA VAL A 60 2.19 -3.52 0.07
C VAL A 60 2.02 -2.01 0.18
N VAL A 61 3.08 -1.33 0.62
CA VAL A 61 3.10 0.12 0.78
C VAL A 61 4.09 0.71 -0.22
N LEU A 62 3.58 1.42 -1.20
CA LEU A 62 4.34 2.16 -2.19
C LEU A 62 4.59 3.58 -1.67
N ARG A 63 5.84 3.87 -1.32
CA ARG A 63 6.22 5.16 -0.76
C ARG A 63 6.36 6.23 -1.83
N GLY A 64 5.80 7.40 -1.55
CA GLY A 64 5.88 8.57 -2.42
C GLY A 64 5.07 8.44 -3.72
N PHE A 65 4.27 7.38 -3.92
CA PHE A 65 3.52 7.12 -5.16
C PHE A 65 2.63 8.29 -5.61
N PHE A 66 2.04 9.03 -4.67
CA PHE A 66 1.20 10.20 -4.97
C PHE A 66 1.99 11.52 -5.03
N GLU A 67 3.28 11.52 -4.71
CA GLU A 67 4.17 12.68 -4.85
C GLU A 67 4.68 12.83 -6.28
N LEU A 68 4.65 11.75 -7.06
CA LEU A 68 4.99 11.79 -8.48
C LEU A 68 3.88 12.49 -9.27
N ALA A 69 4.30 13.41 -10.14
CA ALA A 69 3.41 14.03 -11.12
C ALA A 69 2.90 13.01 -12.16
N ASP A 70 3.74 12.03 -12.50
CA ASP A 70 3.40 10.91 -13.39
C ASP A 70 3.60 9.58 -12.63
N PRO A 71 2.52 8.94 -12.16
CA PRO A 71 2.63 7.72 -11.36
C PRO A 71 3.01 6.51 -12.25
N PRO A 72 3.99 5.70 -11.84
CA PRO A 72 4.46 4.56 -12.62
C PRO A 72 3.42 3.47 -12.75
N THR A 73 3.58 2.65 -13.80
CA THR A 73 2.81 1.42 -13.95
C THR A 73 3.25 0.41 -12.89
N LEU A 74 2.30 -0.13 -12.14
CA LEU A 74 2.55 -1.19 -11.18
C LEU A 74 2.53 -2.52 -11.92
N THR A 75 3.51 -3.37 -11.66
CA THR A 75 3.55 -4.74 -12.20
C THR A 75 3.76 -5.73 -11.08
N THR A 76 3.06 -6.86 -11.10
CA THR A 76 3.34 -7.98 -10.20
C THR A 76 4.27 -8.98 -10.87
N ALA A 77 4.84 -9.90 -10.07
CA ALA A 77 5.64 -11.01 -10.58
C ALA A 77 4.84 -11.94 -11.52
N ASP A 78 3.51 -12.02 -11.33
CA ASP A 78 2.59 -12.77 -12.18
C ASP A 78 2.35 -12.13 -13.56
N GLY A 79 2.95 -10.96 -13.82
CA GLY A 79 2.84 -10.24 -15.09
C GLY A 79 1.59 -9.37 -15.21
N MET A 80 0.78 -9.26 -14.15
CA MET A 80 -0.32 -8.32 -14.11
C MET A 80 0.23 -6.90 -14.05
N THR A 81 -0.32 -6.00 -14.87
CA THR A 81 0.09 -4.60 -14.93
C THR A 81 -1.10 -3.67 -14.71
N VAL A 82 -0.90 -2.66 -13.86
CA VAL A 82 -1.89 -1.62 -13.56
C VAL A 82 -1.23 -0.26 -13.76
N ALA A 83 -1.76 0.53 -14.70
CA ALA A 83 -1.25 1.88 -14.92
C ALA A 83 -1.34 2.73 -13.62
N GLY A 84 -0.35 3.57 -13.35
CA GLY A 84 -0.35 4.37 -12.12
C GLY A 84 -1.55 5.31 -12.00
N THR A 85 -2.07 5.80 -13.14
CA THR A 85 -3.32 6.58 -13.24
C THR A 85 -4.58 5.76 -12.96
N LEU A 86 -4.54 4.44 -13.11
CA LEU A 86 -5.61 3.54 -12.66
C LEU A 86 -5.47 3.27 -11.16
N ALA A 87 -4.27 2.95 -10.67
CA ALA A 87 -4.04 2.71 -9.25
C ALA A 87 -4.41 3.93 -8.38
N THR A 88 -4.10 5.14 -8.84
CA THR A 88 -4.53 6.40 -8.17
C THR A 88 -6.05 6.57 -8.16
N ARG A 89 -6.76 6.13 -9.21
CA ARG A 89 -8.23 6.16 -9.24
C ARG A 89 -8.85 5.09 -8.36
N LEU A 90 -8.27 3.89 -8.33
CA LEU A 90 -8.70 2.77 -7.47
C LEU A 90 -8.51 3.08 -5.99
N ALA A 91 -7.42 3.78 -5.66
CA ALA A 91 -7.19 4.29 -4.30
C ALA A 91 -8.25 5.30 -3.84
N GLY A 92 -9.08 5.77 -4.78
CA GLY A 92 -10.20 6.66 -4.56
C GLY A 92 -9.79 8.09 -4.18
N PRO A 93 -10.74 9.03 -4.21
CA PRO A 93 -10.75 10.11 -3.22
C PRO A 93 -10.82 9.48 -1.81
N GLN A 94 -10.43 10.18 -0.74
CA GLN A 94 -10.71 9.73 0.63
C GLN A 94 -12.25 9.70 0.88
N ALA A 95 -12.96 8.77 0.28
CA ALA A 95 -14.39 8.55 0.41
C ALA A 95 -14.55 7.12 0.97
N PRO A 96 -15.03 6.97 2.21
CA PRO A 96 -15.08 5.69 2.89
C PRO A 96 -16.13 4.79 2.25
N GLY A 97 -15.71 3.55 1.94
CA GLY A 97 -16.58 2.39 1.80
C GLY A 97 -17.41 2.34 0.52
N MET A 98 -17.07 1.39 -0.35
CA MET A 98 -18.10 0.49 -0.87
C MET A 98 -17.52 -0.92 -0.87
N VAL A 99 -17.79 -1.62 0.23
CA VAL A 99 -17.92 -3.08 0.17
C VAL A 99 -18.92 -3.39 -0.94
N ALA A 100 -18.56 -4.25 -1.88
CA ALA A 100 -19.57 -4.93 -2.67
C ALA A 100 -20.43 -5.73 -1.68
N GLN A 101 -21.71 -5.40 -1.56
CA GLN A 101 -22.69 -6.13 -0.74
C GLN A 101 -23.50 -7.08 -1.61
#